data_AF-W4LQD6-F1
#
_entry.id   AF-W4LQD6-F1
#
_cell.length_a   1.000
_cell.length_b   1.000
_cell.length_c   1.000
_cell.angle_alpha   90.00
_cell.angle_beta   90.00
_cell.angle_gamma   90.00
#
_symmetry.space_group_name_H-M   'P 1'
#
loop_
_entity.id
_entity.type
_entity.pdbx_description
1 polymer ?
#
loop_
_entity_poly.entity_id
_entity_poly.type
_entity_poly.pdbx_seq_one_letter_code
_entity_poly.pdbx_strand_id
1 'polypeptide(L)'
;MFETASGEIIRITYTLIYRDLKSTTDDTGTEIPGRVTQAHIHIGKDWENGDAVAFLCSNVEGAPAGTPACPQPTAQTPEVTVEGTIEANDIQAAGIGATPEIIKAGDLNALRQILLGGASYVNLHTVAHPQGELRGPIFAEFAF
;
A
#
# COMPACT_ATOMS: atom_id res chain seq x y z
N MET A 1 -10.07 -0.80 12.37
CA MET A 1 -10.33 -2.18 11.90
C MET A 1 -11.74 -2.58 12.33
N PHE A 2 -12.43 -3.46 11.58
CA PHE A 2 -13.80 -3.87 11.91
C PHE A 2 -13.85 -5.37 12.18
N GLU A 3 -14.47 -5.75 13.29
CA GLU A 3 -14.56 -7.14 13.75
C GLU A 3 -16.01 -7.56 13.98
N THR A 4 -16.29 -8.86 13.83
CA THR A 4 -17.55 -9.48 14.26
C THR A 4 -17.60 -9.58 15.78
N ALA A 5 -18.77 -9.95 16.33
CA ALA A 5 -18.91 -10.25 17.75
C ALA A 5 -18.03 -11.43 18.24
N SER A 6 -17.53 -12.27 17.33
CA SER A 6 -16.59 -13.36 17.65
C SER A 6 -15.11 -12.93 17.57
N GLY A 7 -14.81 -11.67 17.29
CA GLY A 7 -13.44 -11.14 17.16
C GLY A 7 -12.77 -11.43 15.81
N GLU A 8 -13.54 -11.88 14.83
CA GLU A 8 -13.06 -12.10 13.46
C GLU A 8 -13.00 -10.76 12.72
N ILE A 9 -11.84 -10.40 12.18
CA ILE A 9 -11.72 -9.20 11.36
C ILE A 9 -12.41 -9.42 10.01
N ILE A 10 -13.28 -8.49 9.62
CA ILE A 10 -14.02 -8.55 8.36
C ILE A 10 -13.51 -7.55 7.34
N ARG A 11 -12.94 -6.43 7.78
CA ARG A 11 -12.33 -5.43 6.91
C ARG A 11 -11.38 -4.48 7.65
N ILE A 12 -10.41 -3.94 6.92
CA ILE A 12 -9.51 -2.87 7.36
C ILE A 12 -9.82 -1.64 6.51
N THR A 13 -10.18 -0.51 7.13
CA THR A 13 -10.20 0.78 6.43
C THR A 13 -8.84 1.45 6.57
N TYR A 14 -8.44 2.19 5.54
CA TYR A 14 -7.21 2.96 5.56
C TYR A 14 -7.43 4.36 5.00
N THR A 15 -6.56 5.26 5.44
CA THR A 15 -6.33 6.56 4.84
C THR A 15 -4.85 6.62 4.48
N LEU A 16 -4.54 6.73 3.20
CA LEU A 16 -3.21 6.95 2.68
C LEU A 16 -3.09 8.42 2.28
N ILE A 17 -2.10 9.11 2.83
CA ILE A 17 -1.80 10.50 2.50
C ILE A 17 -0.38 10.54 1.93
N TYR A 18 -0.20 11.21 0.80
CA TYR A 18 1.12 11.47 0.23
C TYR A 18 1.19 12.84 -0.44
N ARG A 19 2.41 13.39 -0.45
CA ARG A 19 2.73 14.73 -0.92
C ARG A 19 4.19 14.82 -1.34
N ASP A 20 4.55 15.95 -1.95
CA ASP A 20 5.94 16.35 -2.23
C ASP A 20 6.74 15.30 -3.03
N LEU A 21 6.05 14.57 -3.92
CA LEU A 21 6.68 13.60 -4.82
C LEU A 21 7.60 14.31 -5.80
N LYS A 22 8.81 13.78 -5.97
CA LYS A 22 9.81 14.41 -6.82
C LYS A 22 9.48 14.12 -8.28
N SER A 23 9.31 15.18 -9.07
CA SER A 23 9.47 15.06 -10.50
C SER A 23 10.88 14.56 -10.84
N THR A 24 10.99 13.76 -11.90
CA THR A 24 12.28 13.44 -12.52
C THR A 24 12.34 14.07 -13.91
N THR A 25 13.47 13.92 -14.58
CA THR A 25 13.66 14.36 -15.96
C THR A 25 14.16 13.18 -16.78
N ASP A 26 13.59 12.95 -17.96
CA ASP A 26 14.09 11.92 -18.88
C ASP A 26 15.38 12.35 -19.61
N ASP A 27 15.97 11.43 -20.40
CA ASP A 27 17.19 11.67 -21.18
C ASP A 27 17.04 12.80 -22.22
N THR A 28 15.82 13.27 -22.48
CA THR A 28 15.52 14.39 -23.40
C THR A 28 15.37 15.74 -22.69
N GLY A 29 15.43 15.76 -21.36
CA GLY A 29 15.20 16.98 -20.58
C GLY A 29 13.73 17.25 -20.26
N THR A 30 12.82 16.30 -20.54
CA THR A 30 11.39 16.45 -20.26
C THR A 30 11.10 16.11 -18.80
N GLU A 31 10.47 17.03 -18.07
CA GLU A 31 10.00 16.76 -16.70
C GLU A 31 8.92 15.67 -16.73
N ILE A 32 9.21 14.54 -16.10
CA ILE A 32 8.24 13.52 -15.77
C ILE A 32 7.73 13.89 -14.38
N PRO A 33 6.46 14.32 -14.24
CA PRO A 33 5.89 14.57 -12.93
C PRO A 33 6.01 13.29 -12.10
N GLY A 34 6.14 13.40 -10.77
CA GLY A 34 6.14 12.26 -9.83
C GLY A 34 4.79 11.52 -9.84
N ARG A 35 4.41 10.95 -10.99
CA ARG A 35 3.09 10.41 -11.26
C ARG A 35 2.98 9.08 -10.56
N VAL A 36 2.10 9.00 -9.57
CA VAL A 36 1.86 7.77 -8.80
C VAL A 36 1.22 6.73 -9.68
N THR A 37 1.83 5.55 -9.73
CA THR A 37 1.32 4.41 -10.47
C THR A 37 0.55 3.47 -9.56
N GLN A 38 1.05 3.20 -8.36
CA GLN A 38 0.44 2.28 -7.40
C GLN A 38 1.04 2.48 -6.01
N ALA A 39 0.32 2.07 -4.98
CA ALA A 39 0.83 1.99 -3.61
C ALA A 39 0.31 0.73 -2.93
N HIS A 40 1.16 0.06 -2.17
CA HIS A 40 0.85 -1.22 -1.53
C HIS A 40 1.31 -1.27 -0.07
N ILE A 41 0.71 -2.17 0.69
CA ILE A 41 1.29 -2.68 1.94
C ILE A 41 2.22 -3.84 1.58
N HIS A 42 3.45 -3.78 2.05
CA HIS A 42 4.42 -4.87 2.04
C HIS A 42 4.55 -5.47 3.43
N ILE A 43 4.91 -6.75 3.50
CA ILE A 43 5.34 -7.38 4.75
C ILE A 43 6.86 -7.26 4.96
N GLY A 44 7.29 -7.34 6.21
CA GLY A 44 8.68 -7.10 6.63
C GLY A 44 8.91 -5.68 7.14
N LYS A 45 10.12 -5.43 7.64
CA LYS A 45 10.57 -4.06 7.95
C LYS A 45 10.82 -3.27 6.67
N ASP A 46 10.90 -1.96 6.76
CA ASP A 46 11.08 -1.03 5.63
C ASP A 46 12.37 -1.26 4.82
N TRP A 47 13.39 -1.88 5.43
CA TRP A 47 14.63 -2.32 4.77
C TRP A 47 14.58 -3.74 4.22
N GLU A 48 13.51 -4.50 4.42
CA GLU A 48 13.32 -5.85 3.88
C GLU A 48 12.51 -5.80 2.57
N ASN A 49 12.83 -6.68 1.63
CA ASN A 49 12.03 -6.86 0.41
C ASN A 49 11.04 -8.01 0.64
N GLY A 50 9.95 -7.74 1.36
CA GLY A 50 8.80 -8.65 1.40
C GLY A 50 7.81 -8.38 0.27
N ASP A 51 6.96 -9.36 0.01
CA ASP A 51 5.94 -9.25 -1.03
C ASP A 51 4.86 -8.23 -0.65
N ALA A 52 4.20 -7.68 -1.68
CA ALA A 52 3.02 -6.86 -1.49
C ALA A 52 1.84 -7.76 -1.07
N VAL A 53 1.20 -7.42 0.05
CA VAL A 53 0.05 -8.19 0.58
C VAL A 53 -1.28 -7.57 0.21
N ALA A 54 -1.37 -6.25 0.08
CA ALA A 54 -2.61 -5.55 -0.26
C ALA A 54 -2.33 -4.24 -1.01
N PHE A 55 -3.20 -3.91 -1.98
CA PHE A 55 -3.15 -2.64 -2.70
C PHE A 55 -3.85 -1.53 -1.89
N LEU A 56 -3.26 -0.34 -1.88
CA LEU A 56 -3.85 0.89 -1.32
C LEU A 56 -4.38 1.81 -2.42
N CYS A 57 -3.75 1.82 -3.59
CA CYS A 57 -4.30 2.42 -4.80
C CYS A 57 -3.56 1.87 -6.02
N SER A 58 -4.18 1.94 -7.20
CA SER A 58 -3.52 1.58 -8.46
C SER A 58 -4.07 2.36 -9.65
N ASN A 59 -3.17 2.78 -10.54
CA ASN A 59 -3.44 3.30 -11.89
C ASN A 59 -2.91 2.33 -12.97
N VAL A 60 -2.53 1.12 -12.59
CA VAL A 60 -2.05 0.06 -13.48
C VAL A 60 -2.89 -1.20 -13.34
N GLU A 61 -2.84 -2.06 -14.36
CA GLU A 61 -3.54 -3.35 -14.34
C GLU A 61 -2.97 -4.31 -13.28
N GLY A 62 -3.79 -5.26 -12.83
CA GLY A 62 -3.39 -6.32 -11.89
C GLY A 62 -3.78 -6.10 -10.43
N ALA A 63 -4.31 -4.92 -10.08
CA ALA A 63 -4.86 -4.69 -8.75
C ALA A 63 -6.22 -5.41 -8.55
N PRO A 64 -6.54 -5.89 -7.34
CA PRO A 64 -7.85 -6.44 -7.01
C PRO A 64 -9.00 -5.49 -7.35
N ALA A 65 -10.14 -6.05 -7.77
CA ALA A 65 -11.33 -5.26 -8.12
C ALA A 65 -11.80 -4.44 -6.91
N GLY A 66 -12.02 -3.14 -7.11
CA GLY A 66 -12.39 -2.22 -6.03
C GLY A 66 -11.22 -1.42 -5.47
N THR A 67 -9.97 -1.74 -5.86
CA THR A 67 -8.80 -0.89 -5.54
C THR A 67 -9.01 0.52 -6.11
N PRO A 68 -8.91 1.59 -5.30
CA PRO A 68 -9.10 2.96 -5.77
C PRO A 68 -7.95 3.40 -6.68
N ALA A 69 -8.23 4.37 -7.56
CA ALA A 69 -7.21 5.02 -8.37
C ALA A 69 -6.24 5.82 -7.50
N CYS A 70 -4.96 5.90 -7.88
CA CYS A 70 -4.00 6.77 -7.19
C CYS A 70 -4.16 8.22 -7.69
N PRO A 71 -4.64 9.17 -6.86
CA PRO A 71 -4.70 10.58 -7.24
C PRO A 71 -3.29 11.14 -7.50
N GLN A 72 -3.20 12.13 -8.38
CA GLN A 72 -1.93 12.74 -8.74
C GLN A 72 -1.80 14.07 -8.00
N PRO A 73 -0.75 14.29 -7.19
CA PRO A 73 -0.50 15.60 -6.61
C PRO A 73 -0.29 16.63 -7.72
N THR A 74 -0.77 17.84 -7.51
CA THR A 74 -0.59 18.97 -8.42
C THR A 74 -0.01 20.16 -7.68
N ALA A 75 0.42 21.19 -8.40
CA ALA A 75 0.88 22.43 -7.77
C ALA A 75 -0.21 23.08 -6.88
N GLN A 76 -1.49 22.88 -7.20
CA GLN A 76 -2.62 23.42 -6.44
C GLN A 76 -3.06 22.48 -5.30
N THR A 77 -2.79 21.19 -5.43
CA THR A 77 -3.13 20.16 -4.43
C THR A 77 -1.92 19.25 -4.25
N PRO A 78 -0.88 19.74 -3.54
CA PRO A 78 0.39 19.04 -3.41
C PRO A 78 0.32 17.84 -2.47
N GLU A 79 -0.74 17.75 -1.67
CA GLU A 79 -1.07 16.64 -0.78
C GLU A 79 -2.39 16.04 -1.22
N VAL A 80 -2.43 14.72 -1.34
CA VAL A 80 -3.63 13.98 -1.74
C VAL A 80 -3.90 12.86 -0.75
N THR A 81 -5.17 12.50 -0.65
CA THR A 81 -5.67 11.47 0.25
C THR A 81 -6.36 10.38 -0.56
N VAL A 82 -6.08 9.13 -0.20
CA VAL A 82 -6.81 7.94 -0.66
C VAL A 82 -7.44 7.29 0.54
N GLU A 83 -8.72 7.00 0.45
CA GLU A 83 -9.42 6.19 1.43
C GLU A 83 -9.90 4.91 0.77
N GLY A 84 -9.89 3.83 1.53
CA GLY A 84 -10.35 2.55 1.02
C GLY A 84 -10.60 1.53 2.10
N THR A 85 -11.00 0.35 1.64
CA THR A 85 -11.26 -0.82 2.47
C THR A 85 -10.49 -1.99 1.88
N ILE A 86 -9.85 -2.77 2.75
CA ILE A 86 -9.21 -4.05 2.44
C ILE A 86 -10.06 -5.13 3.10
N GLU A 87 -10.59 -6.01 2.28
CA GLU A 87 -11.32 -7.21 2.67
C GLU A 87 -10.49 -8.47 2.38
N ALA A 88 -10.99 -9.64 2.74
CA ALA A 88 -10.26 -10.90 2.55
C ALA A 88 -9.86 -11.14 1.09
N ASN A 89 -10.74 -10.85 0.13
CA ASN A 89 -10.48 -10.97 -1.31
C ASN A 89 -9.37 -10.03 -1.83
N ASP A 90 -9.03 -8.98 -1.10
CA ASP A 90 -7.96 -8.05 -1.47
C ASP A 90 -6.58 -8.51 -0.99
N ILE A 91 -6.53 -9.58 -0.16
CA ILE A 91 -5.31 -10.13 0.39
C ILE A 91 -4.65 -11.08 -0.59
N GLN A 92 -3.43 -10.74 -0.98
CA GLN A 92 -2.53 -11.57 -1.78
C GLN A 92 -1.69 -12.46 -0.88
N ALA A 93 -1.25 -13.61 -1.40
CA ALA A 93 -0.24 -14.41 -0.73
C ALA A 93 1.09 -13.64 -0.70
N ALA A 94 1.76 -13.62 0.45
CA ALA A 94 2.97 -12.83 0.64
C ALA A 94 4.00 -13.55 1.53
N GLY A 95 5.27 -13.47 1.14
CA GLY A 95 6.43 -13.96 1.88
C GLY A 95 7.52 -12.89 2.06
N ILE A 96 8.61 -13.27 2.73
CA ILE A 96 9.83 -12.45 2.87
C ILE A 96 11.02 -13.30 2.45
N GLY A 97 11.74 -12.86 1.41
CA GLY A 97 12.93 -13.55 0.91
C GLY A 97 12.67 -15.02 0.56
N ALA A 98 13.39 -15.94 1.22
CA ALA A 98 13.25 -17.38 1.01
C ALA A 98 12.11 -18.02 1.83
N THR A 99 11.33 -17.23 2.58
CA THR A 99 10.20 -17.70 3.38
C THR A 99 8.88 -17.33 2.67
N PRO A 100 8.39 -18.18 1.76
CA PRO A 100 7.12 -17.95 1.07
C PRO A 100 5.94 -18.15 2.02
N GLU A 101 4.77 -17.60 1.64
CA GLU A 101 3.47 -17.87 2.27
C GLU A 101 3.37 -17.56 3.78
N ILE A 102 4.02 -16.49 4.24
CA ILE A 102 3.79 -15.94 5.60
C ILE A 102 2.34 -15.51 5.75
N ILE A 103 1.79 -14.90 4.70
CA ILE A 103 0.36 -14.60 4.56
C ILE A 103 -0.17 -15.41 3.37
N LYS A 104 -1.31 -16.05 3.56
CA LYS A 104 -2.05 -16.72 2.49
C LYS A 104 -3.04 -15.75 1.86
N ALA A 105 -3.31 -15.92 0.57
CA ALA A 105 -4.39 -15.17 -0.08
C ALA A 105 -5.71 -15.38 0.69
N GLY A 106 -6.46 -14.31 0.94
CA GLY A 106 -7.66 -14.37 1.78
C GLY A 106 -7.44 -14.12 3.28
N ASP A 107 -6.21 -14.20 3.80
CA ASP A 107 -5.96 -14.21 5.25
C ASP A 107 -5.84 -12.80 5.84
N LEU A 108 -6.98 -12.13 5.99
CA LEU A 108 -7.07 -10.80 6.59
C LEU A 108 -6.63 -10.79 8.08
N ASN A 109 -6.80 -11.90 8.79
CA ASN A 109 -6.35 -12.05 10.17
C ASN A 109 -4.81 -12.06 10.26
N ALA A 110 -4.12 -12.71 9.33
CA ALA A 110 -2.66 -12.66 9.26
C ALA A 110 -2.15 -11.25 8.96
N LEU A 111 -2.80 -10.53 8.05
CA LEU A 111 -2.47 -9.12 7.80
C LEU A 111 -2.64 -8.27 9.08
N ARG A 112 -3.77 -8.43 9.81
CA ARG A 112 -3.97 -7.73 11.09
C ARG A 112 -2.81 -7.97 12.05
N GLN A 113 -2.37 -9.23 12.22
CA GLN A 113 -1.28 -9.56 13.14
C GLN A 113 0.04 -8.91 12.73
N ILE A 114 0.35 -8.88 11.43
CA ILE A 114 1.55 -8.24 10.91
C ILE A 114 1.53 -6.71 11.11
N LEU A 115 0.38 -6.06 10.87
CA LEU A 115 0.20 -4.63 11.12
C LEU A 115 0.38 -4.30 12.60
N LEU A 116 -0.21 -5.10 13.49
CA LEU A 116 -0.06 -4.96 14.95
C LEU A 116 1.37 -5.19 15.42
N GLY A 117 2.09 -6.10 14.77
CA GLY A 117 3.50 -6.38 15.06
C GLY A 117 4.47 -5.33 14.48
N GLY A 118 3.99 -4.38 13.70
CA GLY A 118 4.82 -3.38 13.01
C GLY A 118 5.82 -4.03 12.05
N ALA A 119 5.46 -5.17 11.44
CA ALA A 119 6.25 -5.90 10.46
C ALA A 119 5.71 -5.67 9.05
N SER A 120 5.34 -4.42 8.74
CA SER A 120 4.86 -4.00 7.44
C SER A 120 5.22 -2.53 7.17
N TYR A 121 5.23 -2.17 5.89
CA TYR A 121 5.46 -0.81 5.43
C TYR A 121 4.63 -0.54 4.17
N VAL A 122 4.38 0.74 3.92
CA VAL A 122 3.81 1.17 2.63
C VAL A 122 4.95 1.40 1.65
N ASN A 123 4.78 0.93 0.42
CA ASN A 123 5.62 1.32 -0.71
C ASN A 123 4.76 2.04 -1.76
N LEU A 124 5.18 3.23 -2.17
CA LEU A 124 4.53 4.02 -3.21
C LEU A 124 5.43 4.12 -4.43
N HIS A 125 4.87 3.81 -5.59
CA HIS A 125 5.56 3.79 -6.87
C HIS A 125 5.19 5.00 -7.71
N THR A 126 6.17 5.55 -8.40
CA THR A 126 5.95 6.55 -9.44
C THR A 126 6.52 6.10 -10.76
N VAL A 127 6.17 6.78 -11.85
CA VAL A 127 6.79 6.55 -13.17
C VAL A 127 8.32 6.71 -13.10
N ALA A 128 8.80 7.67 -12.31
CA ALA A 128 10.21 7.94 -12.08
C ALA A 128 10.91 6.83 -11.29
N HIS A 129 10.21 6.25 -10.32
CA HIS A 129 10.72 5.26 -9.39
C HIS A 129 9.82 4.02 -9.39
N PRO A 130 9.88 3.17 -10.43
CA PRO A 130 8.98 2.03 -10.58
C PRO A 130 9.19 0.95 -9.51
N GLN A 131 10.35 0.92 -8.85
CA GLN A 131 10.65 0.01 -7.72
C GLN A 131 10.22 0.58 -6.35
N GLY A 132 9.68 1.79 -6.33
CA GLY A 132 9.27 2.51 -5.13
C GLY A 132 10.02 3.84 -4.97
N GLU A 133 9.27 4.93 -4.87
CA GLU A 133 9.79 6.26 -4.51
C GLU A 133 9.84 6.45 -3.00
N LEU A 134 8.80 6.00 -2.29
CA LEU A 134 8.64 6.21 -0.86
C LEU A 134 8.39 4.88 -0.15
N ARG A 135 9.05 4.73 1.00
CA ARG A 135 8.75 3.68 1.99
C ARG A 135 8.43 4.34 3.32
N GLY A 136 7.30 3.99 3.92
CA GLY A 136 6.80 4.66 5.12
C GLY A 136 6.19 3.70 6.13
N PRO A 137 6.22 4.05 7.42
CA PRO A 137 5.58 3.25 8.47
C PRO A 137 4.06 3.31 8.35
N ILE A 138 3.40 2.26 8.85
CA ILE A 138 1.94 2.21 8.99
C ILE A 138 1.58 2.48 10.44
N PHE A 139 0.60 3.37 10.65
CA PHE A 139 0.02 3.64 11.96
C PHE A 139 -1.36 2.98 12.01
N ALA A 140 -1.54 2.03 12.93
CA ALA A 140 -2.83 1.39 13.17
C ALA A 140 -3.62 2.17 14.23
N GLU A 141 -4.83 2.59 13.88
CA GLU A 141 -5.76 3.23 14.82
C GLU A 141 -6.88 2.26 15.20
N PHE A 142 -7.20 2.23 16.50
CA PHE A 142 -8.26 1.39 17.07
C PHE A 142 -9.37 2.30 17.60
N ALA A 143 -10.56 2.15 17.03
CA ALA A 143 -11.78 2.71 17.61
C ALA A 143 -12.39 1.66 18.54
N PHE A 144 -12.61 2.03 19.80
CA PHE A 144 -13.28 1.21 20.83
C PHE A 144 -14.74 1.60 20.98
#